data_AF-A0A7T0BUV5-F1
#
_entry.id   AF-A0A7T0BUV5-F1
#
_cell.length_a   1.000
_cell.length_b   1.000
_cell.length_c   1.000
_cell.angle_alpha   90.00
_cell.angle_beta   90.00
_cell.angle_gamma   90.00
#
_symmetry.space_group_name_H-M   'P 1'
#
loop_
_entity.id
_entity.type
_entity.pdbx_description
1 polymer ?
#
loop_
_entity_poly.entity_id
_entity_poly.type
_entity_poly.pdbx_seq_one_letter_code
_entity_poly.pdbx_strand_id
1 'polypeptide(L)'
;MVTDIAYHPAHFSEDARFSIVIPTWNNLPYVRHCLDSLKKNSRHPHQIILHINEGSEGTLEWAHQSGMGFTHSTENVGICFGVNAAASLAKTRYLVYLNDDMYVCPDWDEHLLNEIEKTEGDSWFMASTLIEPAGTGNPCVIGADYGKTLETFREDELLSKYENHPMHDQQSPGGCANVVPLSLWRLVGGYSIEYTPGWNSDPDFAMKLWHAGVRQFKTISKSRVYHFHNVTGKRVGPRKSGRKIFAAKWGLTSAKFMKHFLHHGEEYKGPITDPAPSWELAFSKFRGRVLRPFV
;
A
#
# COMPACT_ATOMS: atom_id res chain seq x y z
N MET A 1 25.85 -2.72 -3.93
CA MET A 1 26.35 -1.60 -3.11
C MET A 1 25.22 -1.26 -2.15
N VAL A 2 25.50 -1.07 -0.86
CA VAL A 2 24.49 -0.59 0.09
C VAL A 2 24.33 0.88 -0.21
N THR A 3 23.18 1.29 -0.73
CA THR A 3 22.85 2.69 -0.88
C THR A 3 22.69 3.29 0.52
N ASP A 4 23.48 4.31 0.84
CA ASP A 4 23.32 5.04 2.10
C ASP A 4 21.98 5.79 2.08
N ILE A 5 21.11 5.45 3.02
CA ILE A 5 19.84 6.16 3.24
C ILE A 5 20.03 7.12 4.42
N ALA A 6 19.78 8.40 4.19
CA ALA A 6 19.74 9.41 5.24
C ALA A 6 18.38 9.39 5.95
N TYR A 7 18.39 9.61 7.27
CA TYR A 7 17.20 9.58 8.12
C TYR A 7 17.00 10.92 8.82
N HIS A 8 15.84 11.53 8.62
CA HIS A 8 15.47 12.83 9.16
C HIS A 8 14.16 12.68 9.95
N PRO A 9 14.21 12.25 11.23
CA PRO A 9 13.03 12.22 12.08
C PRO A 9 12.53 13.65 12.34
N ALA A 10 11.23 13.79 12.55
CA ALA A 10 10.61 15.06 12.94
C ALA A 10 9.61 14.85 14.08
N HIS A 11 9.27 15.95 14.76
CA HIS A 11 8.18 15.96 15.72
C HIS A 11 6.84 15.78 15.03
N PHE A 12 5.91 15.13 15.72
CA PHE A 12 4.54 14.90 15.27
C PHE A 12 3.61 14.98 16.48
N SER A 13 2.30 15.15 16.25
CA SER A 13 1.31 15.22 17.32
C SER A 13 1.26 13.91 18.12
N GLU A 14 1.17 13.98 19.44
CA GLU A 14 0.95 12.80 20.29
C GLU A 14 -0.42 12.14 20.03
N ASP A 15 -1.38 12.92 19.55
CA ASP A 15 -2.71 12.43 19.14
C ASP A 15 -2.71 11.74 17.77
N ALA A 16 -1.54 11.63 17.12
CA ALA A 16 -1.45 11.06 15.79
C ALA A 16 -1.95 9.61 15.74
N ARG A 17 -2.98 9.37 14.92
CA ARG A 17 -3.60 8.03 14.81
C ARG A 17 -2.82 7.08 13.92
N PHE A 18 -2.19 7.60 12.87
CA PHE A 18 -1.46 6.82 11.86
C PHE A 18 -0.08 7.39 11.58
N SER A 19 0.86 6.49 11.27
CA SER A 19 2.15 6.82 10.67
C SER A 19 2.04 6.52 9.18
N ILE A 20 1.91 7.58 8.37
CA ILE A 20 1.68 7.47 6.93
C ILE A 20 3.02 7.58 6.22
N VAL A 21 3.41 6.50 5.55
CA VAL A 21 4.62 6.42 4.73
C VAL A 21 4.27 6.65 3.27
N ILE A 22 4.96 7.61 2.65
CA ILE A 22 4.75 8.00 1.26
C ILE A 22 6.11 8.02 0.54
N PRO A 23 6.47 6.99 -0.25
CA PRO A 23 7.64 7.05 -1.11
C PRO A 23 7.34 7.94 -2.32
N THR A 24 8.34 8.71 -2.72
CA THR A 24 8.29 9.56 -3.92
C THR A 24 9.60 9.47 -4.70
N TRP A 25 9.51 9.63 -6.01
CA TRP A 25 10.66 9.64 -6.92
C TRP A 25 10.49 10.77 -7.94
N ASN A 26 11.10 11.93 -7.63
CA ASN A 26 11.07 13.14 -8.45
C ASN A 26 9.64 13.50 -8.90
N ASN A 27 8.72 13.63 -7.93
CA ASN A 27 7.29 13.79 -8.18
C ASN A 27 6.65 14.83 -7.24
N LEU A 28 7.37 15.94 -7.03
CA LEU A 28 7.00 16.98 -6.07
C LEU A 28 5.57 17.53 -6.23
N PRO A 29 5.03 17.76 -7.45
CA PRO A 29 3.65 18.22 -7.59
C PRO A 29 2.62 17.25 -7.02
N TYR A 30 2.79 15.95 -7.25
CA TYR A 30 1.85 14.94 -6.77
C TYR A 30 1.98 14.71 -5.27
N VAL A 31 3.20 14.62 -4.71
CA VAL A 31 3.34 14.46 -3.25
C VAL A 31 2.72 15.65 -2.51
N ARG A 32 2.86 16.88 -3.01
CA ARG A 32 2.20 18.05 -2.43
C ARG A 32 0.69 17.93 -2.48
N HIS A 33 0.14 17.55 -3.64
CA HIS A 33 -1.30 17.34 -3.80
C HIS A 33 -1.85 16.22 -2.90
N CYS A 34 -1.08 15.13 -2.72
CA CYS A 34 -1.41 14.05 -1.80
C CYS A 34 -1.48 14.56 -0.35
N LEU A 35 -0.48 15.34 0.08
CA LEU A 35 -0.44 15.93 1.42
C LEU A 35 -1.53 16.97 1.65
N ASP A 36 -1.84 17.78 0.65
CA ASP A 36 -2.95 18.73 0.70
C ASP A 36 -4.28 17.99 0.88
N SER A 37 -4.47 16.86 0.19
CA SER A 37 -5.64 16.00 0.39
C SER A 37 -5.71 15.41 1.80
N LEU A 38 -4.57 14.93 2.34
CA LEU A 38 -4.50 14.43 3.71
C LEU A 38 -4.88 15.50 4.72
N LYS A 39 -4.38 16.73 4.54
CA LYS A 39 -4.70 17.86 5.41
C LYS A 39 -6.17 18.27 5.32
N LYS A 40 -6.75 18.24 4.11
CA LYS A 40 -8.14 18.67 3.85
C LYS A 40 -9.17 17.65 4.32
N ASN A 41 -8.88 16.36 4.15
CA ASN A 41 -9.90 15.31 4.15
C ASN A 41 -9.79 14.33 5.32
N SER A 42 -8.69 14.36 6.10
CA SER A 42 -8.56 13.50 7.30
C SER A 42 -9.27 14.12 8.50
N ARG A 43 -9.83 13.29 9.38
CA ARG A 43 -10.44 13.70 10.65
C ARG A 43 -9.46 13.77 11.80
N HIS A 44 -8.36 13.02 11.72
CA HIS A 44 -7.40 12.89 12.79
C HIS A 44 -6.01 13.39 12.37
N PRO A 45 -5.18 13.84 13.34
CA PRO A 45 -3.78 14.10 13.06
C PRO A 45 -3.03 12.81 12.74
N HIS A 46 -1.99 12.92 11.93
CA HIS A 46 -1.15 11.80 11.50
C HIS A 46 0.33 12.20 11.50
N GLN A 47 1.20 11.21 11.73
CA GLN A 47 2.63 11.34 11.49
C GLN A 47 2.89 11.07 10.00
N ILE A 48 3.32 12.08 9.25
CA ILE A 48 3.70 11.92 7.84
C ILE A 48 5.19 11.64 7.74
N ILE A 49 5.56 10.63 6.96
CA ILE A 49 6.95 10.24 6.70
C ILE A 49 7.17 10.02 5.21
N LEU A 50 8.04 10.81 4.60
CA LEU A 50 8.40 10.62 3.19
C LEU A 50 9.59 9.66 3.03
N HIS A 51 9.64 8.95 1.92
CA HIS A 51 10.91 8.44 1.39
C HIS A 51 11.19 9.09 0.04
N ILE A 52 12.32 9.78 -0.08
CA ILE A 52 12.69 10.55 -1.26
C ILE A 52 13.78 9.79 -2.01
N ASN A 53 13.44 9.27 -3.19
CA ASN A 53 14.42 8.70 -4.11
C ASN A 53 15.03 9.81 -4.97
N GLU A 54 16.36 9.88 -5.04
CA GLU A 54 17.20 10.87 -5.72
C GLU A 54 17.05 12.30 -5.17
N GLY A 55 15.83 12.80 -5.01
CA GLY A 55 15.53 14.09 -4.40
C GLY A 55 15.79 15.28 -5.31
N SER A 56 15.81 15.07 -6.63
CA SER A 56 15.97 16.14 -7.61
C SER A 56 14.72 17.04 -7.71
N GLU A 57 14.82 18.12 -8.50
CA GLU A 57 13.73 19.06 -8.77
C GLU A 57 13.15 19.77 -7.52
N GLY A 58 13.99 20.00 -6.50
CA GLY A 58 13.60 20.74 -5.30
C GLY A 58 12.88 19.90 -4.24
N THR A 59 12.70 18.59 -4.46
CA THR A 59 11.95 17.71 -3.55
C THR A 59 12.61 17.63 -2.18
N LEU A 60 13.94 17.54 -2.13
CA LEU A 60 14.69 17.44 -0.88
C LEU A 60 14.66 18.76 -0.10
N GLU A 61 14.88 19.89 -0.78
CA GLU A 61 14.82 21.23 -0.19
C GLU A 61 13.43 21.52 0.39
N TRP A 62 12.37 21.17 -0.35
CA TRP A 62 11.00 21.29 0.12
C TRP A 62 10.73 20.40 1.35
N ALA A 63 11.24 19.16 1.36
CA ALA A 63 11.06 18.27 2.51
C ALA A 63 11.70 18.84 3.78
N HIS A 64 12.92 19.41 3.68
CA HIS A 64 13.55 20.11 4.80
C HIS A 64 12.74 21.29 5.34
N GLN A 65 12.05 22.02 4.46
CA GLN A 65 11.21 23.17 4.84
C GLN A 65 9.84 22.75 5.40
N SER A 66 9.37 21.55 5.09
CA SER A 66 8.04 21.06 5.48
C SER A 66 7.90 20.78 6.99
N GLY A 67 9.01 20.51 7.67
CA GLY A 67 9.01 20.06 9.07
C GLY A 67 8.52 18.63 9.28
N MET A 68 8.26 17.87 8.23
CA MET A 68 7.86 16.46 8.31
C MET A 68 9.07 15.53 8.40
N GLY A 69 8.84 14.31 8.89
CA GLY A 69 9.88 13.28 8.88
C GLY A 69 10.13 12.78 7.46
N PHE A 70 11.36 12.48 7.10
CA PHE A 70 11.66 11.83 5.83
C PHE A 70 12.93 10.98 5.86
N THR A 71 13.07 10.13 4.86
CA THR A 71 14.31 9.44 4.51
C THR A 71 14.69 9.80 3.08
N HIS A 72 15.97 9.77 2.75
CA HIS A 72 16.47 10.14 1.42
C HIS A 72 17.56 9.18 0.96
N SER A 73 17.51 8.78 -0.30
CA SER A 73 18.58 8.08 -0.99
C SER A 73 19.01 8.87 -2.22
N THR A 74 20.31 8.92 -2.48
CA THR A 74 20.87 9.65 -3.64
C THR A 74 20.55 9.00 -4.98
N GLU A 75 20.17 7.73 -4.97
CA GLU A 75 19.70 6.95 -6.11
C GLU A 75 18.31 6.36 -5.83
N ASN A 76 17.61 5.93 -6.88
CA ASN A 76 16.34 5.24 -6.74
C ASN A 76 16.53 3.80 -6.22
N VAL A 77 16.27 3.60 -4.93
CA VAL A 77 16.36 2.29 -4.24
C VAL A 77 15.08 1.46 -4.40
N GLY A 78 14.05 2.01 -5.03
CA GLY A 78 12.76 1.37 -5.24
C GLY A 78 11.86 1.34 -3.99
N ILE A 79 10.63 0.88 -4.18
CA ILE A 79 9.56 0.96 -3.17
C ILE A 79 9.90 0.13 -1.92
N CYS A 80 10.43 -1.09 -2.10
CA CYS A 80 10.64 -2.00 -0.96
C CYS A 80 11.66 -1.43 0.04
N PHE A 81 12.82 -0.96 -0.44
CA PHE A 81 13.81 -0.31 0.43
C PHE A 81 13.29 1.01 0.99
N GLY A 82 12.69 1.84 0.13
CA GLY A 82 12.23 3.16 0.52
C GLY A 82 11.15 3.15 1.60
N VAL A 83 10.11 2.33 1.41
CA VAL A 83 9.03 2.20 2.39
C VAL A 83 9.55 1.60 3.70
N ASN A 84 10.43 0.60 3.65
CA ASN A 84 11.01 0.03 4.86
C ASN A 84 11.84 1.06 5.65
N ALA A 85 12.64 1.88 4.96
CA ALA A 85 13.43 2.93 5.57
C ALA A 85 12.53 3.98 6.24
N ALA A 86 11.53 4.50 5.54
CA ALA A 86 10.57 5.45 6.12
C ALA A 86 9.76 4.82 7.27
N ALA A 87 9.31 3.57 7.15
CA ALA A 87 8.58 2.87 8.20
C ALA A 87 9.41 2.68 9.49
N SER A 88 10.74 2.71 9.43
CA SER A 88 11.59 2.69 10.63
C SER A 88 11.41 3.93 11.52
N LEU A 89 10.98 5.06 10.93
CA LEU A 89 10.68 6.31 11.64
C LEU A 89 9.25 6.34 12.21
N ALA A 90 8.40 5.37 11.87
CA ALA A 90 7.02 5.30 12.35
C ALA A 90 6.94 5.06 13.86
N LYS A 91 6.07 5.81 14.54
CA LYS A 91 5.90 5.79 16.00
C LYS A 91 4.47 5.53 16.48
N THR A 92 3.46 5.71 15.64
CA THR A 92 2.07 5.43 16.02
C THR A 92 1.78 3.92 16.05
N ARG A 93 0.59 3.53 16.52
CA ARG A 93 0.20 2.11 16.60
C ARG A 93 0.00 1.46 15.22
N TYR A 94 -0.40 2.25 14.20
CA TYR A 94 -0.72 1.72 12.88
C TYR A 94 0.08 2.43 11.79
N LEU A 95 0.65 1.63 10.89
CA LEU A 95 1.37 2.09 9.71
C LEU A 95 0.40 2.12 8.53
N VAL A 96 0.37 3.24 7.80
CA VAL A 96 -0.35 3.38 6.53
C VAL A 96 0.68 3.55 5.41
N TYR A 97 0.47 2.84 4.30
CA TYR A 97 1.23 3.03 3.07
C TYR A 97 0.37 3.70 1.99
N LEU A 98 0.80 4.87 1.51
CA LEU A 98 0.21 5.58 0.38
C LEU A 98 1.24 5.81 -0.72
N ASN A 99 0.81 5.76 -1.98
CA ASN A 99 1.63 6.26 -3.08
C ASN A 99 1.57 7.79 -3.13
N ASP A 100 2.59 8.43 -3.69
CA ASP A 100 2.64 9.88 -3.85
C ASP A 100 1.62 10.43 -4.86
N ASP A 101 1.13 9.60 -5.79
CA ASP A 101 0.08 9.92 -6.77
C ASP A 101 -1.32 9.48 -6.30
N MET A 102 -1.61 9.67 -5.02
CA MET A 102 -2.91 9.43 -4.41
C MET A 102 -3.56 10.71 -3.88
N TYR A 103 -4.89 10.71 -3.88
CA TYR A 103 -5.72 11.73 -3.25
C TYR A 103 -6.72 11.03 -2.31
N VAL A 104 -6.59 11.27 -1.01
CA VAL A 104 -7.54 10.68 -0.03
C VAL A 104 -8.87 11.43 -0.07
N CYS A 105 -9.99 10.71 -0.05
CA CYS A 105 -11.32 11.33 0.01
C CYS A 105 -11.69 11.68 1.47
N PRO A 106 -12.71 12.52 1.71
CA PRO A 106 -13.18 12.84 3.05
C PRO A 106 -13.42 11.59 3.90
N ASP A 107 -13.04 11.65 5.17
CA ASP A 107 -13.34 10.67 6.21
C ASP A 107 -12.69 9.30 6.01
N TRP A 108 -11.71 9.19 5.10
CA TRP A 108 -10.98 7.95 4.82
C TRP A 108 -10.39 7.32 6.09
N ASP A 109 -9.74 8.14 6.92
CA ASP A 109 -9.05 7.73 8.15
C ASP A 109 -10.05 7.35 9.24
N GLU A 110 -11.13 8.12 9.38
CA GLU A 110 -12.23 7.83 10.30
C GLU A 110 -12.89 6.48 9.97
N HIS A 111 -13.12 6.17 8.69
CA HIS A 111 -13.67 4.89 8.27
C HIS A 111 -12.72 3.71 8.57
N LEU A 112 -11.42 3.88 8.39
CA LEU A 112 -10.44 2.87 8.78
C LEU A 112 -10.41 2.67 10.29
N LEU A 113 -10.36 3.75 11.08
CA LEU A 113 -10.33 3.68 12.54
C LEU A 113 -11.57 3.00 13.11
N ASN A 114 -12.75 3.33 12.59
CA ASN A 114 -14.00 2.68 12.99
C ASN A 114 -14.01 1.17 12.74
N GLU A 115 -13.31 0.68 11.70
CA GLU A 115 -13.17 -0.76 11.50
C GLU A 115 -12.14 -1.37 12.46
N ILE A 116 -11.01 -0.70 12.65
CA ILE A 116 -9.95 -1.14 13.56
C ILE A 116 -10.49 -1.29 14.98
N GLU A 117 -11.33 -0.35 15.44
CA GLU A 117 -11.94 -0.38 16.78
C GLU A 117 -12.97 -1.51 16.96
N LYS A 118 -13.57 -1.99 15.87
CA LYS A 118 -14.45 -3.18 15.88
C LYS A 118 -13.68 -4.50 15.79
N THR A 119 -12.39 -4.42 15.50
CA THR A 119 -11.55 -5.60 15.26
C THR A 119 -10.82 -5.99 16.53
N GLU A 120 -11.01 -7.23 16.97
CA GLU A 120 -10.30 -7.75 18.13
C GLU A 120 -8.82 -8.02 17.81
N GLY A 121 -7.94 -7.47 18.64
CA GLY A 121 -6.48 -7.67 18.57
C GLY A 121 -5.78 -6.95 17.41
N ASP A 122 -4.50 -7.28 17.22
CA ASP A 122 -3.61 -6.65 16.22
C ASP A 122 -3.27 -7.60 15.05
N SER A 123 -4.13 -8.60 14.81
CA SER A 123 -3.91 -9.62 13.77
C SER A 123 -4.80 -9.39 12.54
N TRP A 124 -4.63 -8.23 11.91
CA TRP A 124 -5.41 -7.79 10.75
C TRP A 124 -4.57 -7.01 9.75
N PHE A 125 -5.05 -6.95 8.51
CA PHE A 125 -4.53 -6.11 7.44
C PHE A 125 -5.68 -5.53 6.64
N MET A 126 -5.76 -4.20 6.60
CA MET A 126 -6.89 -3.51 5.97
C MET A 126 -6.41 -2.55 4.88
N ALA A 127 -7.34 -2.12 4.03
CA ALA A 127 -7.07 -1.11 3.02
C ALA A 127 -8.27 -0.22 2.76
N SER A 128 -8.01 0.96 2.23
CA SER A 128 -9.04 1.80 1.62
C SER A 128 -9.39 1.28 0.23
N THR A 129 -10.62 1.51 -0.22
CA THR A 129 -10.98 1.22 -1.61
C THR A 129 -10.38 2.25 -2.54
N LEU A 130 -9.71 1.79 -3.58
CA LEU A 130 -9.17 2.66 -4.62
C LEU A 130 -10.24 3.01 -5.66
N ILE A 131 -10.19 4.26 -6.12
CA ILE A 131 -10.86 4.73 -7.33
C ILE A 131 -9.75 5.07 -8.33
N GLU A 132 -9.78 4.47 -9.52
CA GLU A 132 -8.78 4.66 -10.56
C GLU A 132 -9.42 5.13 -11.86
N PRO A 133 -8.74 5.99 -12.66
CA PRO A 133 -9.33 6.55 -13.88
C PRO A 133 -9.66 5.52 -14.96
N ALA A 134 -9.04 4.34 -14.91
CA ALA A 134 -9.37 3.23 -15.78
C ALA A 134 -9.70 2.01 -14.93
N GLY A 135 -10.73 1.25 -15.32
CA GLY A 135 -10.95 -0.06 -14.74
C GLY A 135 -9.75 -0.97 -15.01
N THR A 136 -8.98 -1.31 -13.97
CA THR A 136 -7.77 -2.13 -14.10
C THR A 136 -8.06 -3.63 -14.21
N GLY A 137 -9.34 -4.01 -14.20
CA GLY A 137 -9.77 -5.41 -14.07
C GLY A 137 -9.54 -6.00 -12.68
N ASN A 138 -9.07 -5.18 -11.72
CA ASN A 138 -9.01 -5.52 -10.32
C ASN A 138 -10.42 -5.34 -9.70
N PRO A 139 -11.07 -6.42 -9.22
CA PRO A 139 -12.43 -6.34 -8.68
C PRO A 139 -12.52 -5.50 -7.39
N CYS A 140 -11.39 -5.27 -6.71
CA CYS A 140 -11.34 -4.44 -5.50
C CYS A 140 -11.17 -2.93 -5.81
N VAL A 141 -11.20 -2.52 -7.08
CA VAL A 141 -11.00 -1.14 -7.52
C VAL A 141 -12.23 -0.63 -8.24
N ILE A 142 -12.63 0.60 -7.92
CA ILE A 142 -13.66 1.32 -8.64
C ILE A 142 -13.02 1.98 -9.87
N GLY A 143 -13.50 1.63 -11.06
CA GLY A 143 -13.10 2.30 -12.29
C GLY A 143 -13.97 3.54 -12.54
N ALA A 144 -13.47 4.73 -12.22
CA ALA A 144 -14.15 6.00 -12.48
C ALA A 144 -13.14 7.12 -12.77
N ASP A 145 -13.27 7.76 -13.94
CA ASP A 145 -12.34 8.79 -14.40
C ASP A 145 -12.69 10.16 -13.82
N TYR A 146 -11.80 10.67 -12.97
CA TYR A 146 -11.80 12.04 -12.45
C TYR A 146 -10.58 12.84 -12.89
N GLY A 147 -9.85 12.37 -13.91
CA GLY A 147 -8.59 12.95 -14.38
C GLY A 147 -7.42 11.99 -14.22
N LYS A 148 -6.57 11.90 -15.24
CA LYS A 148 -5.41 10.99 -15.26
C LYS A 148 -4.12 11.65 -14.79
N THR A 149 -4.15 12.98 -14.65
CA THR A 149 -3.04 13.82 -14.21
C THR A 149 -3.58 14.94 -13.33
N LEU A 150 -2.70 15.67 -12.64
CA LEU A 150 -3.10 16.83 -11.83
C LEU A 150 -3.80 17.92 -12.68
N GLU A 151 -3.37 18.12 -13.93
CA GLU A 151 -3.95 19.15 -14.82
C GLU A 151 -5.37 18.81 -15.27
N THR A 152 -5.71 17.51 -15.32
CA THR A 152 -7.03 17.02 -15.73
C THR A 152 -7.91 16.61 -14.57
N PHE A 153 -7.40 16.76 -13.33
CA PHE A 153 -8.08 16.35 -12.12
C PHE A 153 -9.31 17.22 -11.84
N ARG A 154 -10.47 16.58 -11.69
CA ARG A 154 -11.76 17.22 -11.43
C ARG A 154 -12.15 16.93 -9.98
N GLU A 155 -11.49 17.62 -9.06
CA GLU A 155 -11.65 17.40 -7.61
C GLU A 155 -13.12 17.53 -7.17
N ASP A 156 -13.81 18.60 -7.56
CA ASP A 156 -15.22 18.81 -7.20
C ASP A 156 -16.14 17.69 -7.72
N GLU A 157 -15.82 17.13 -8.89
CA GLU A 157 -16.56 16.02 -9.47
C GLU A 157 -16.29 14.71 -8.69
N LEU A 158 -15.04 14.47 -8.26
CA LEU A 158 -14.71 13.35 -7.39
C LEU A 158 -15.45 13.49 -6.06
N LEU A 159 -15.33 14.64 -5.40
CA LEU A 159 -15.89 14.88 -4.06
C LEU A 159 -17.41 14.84 -4.03
N SER A 160 -18.10 15.17 -5.13
CA SER A 160 -19.56 15.07 -5.22
C SER A 160 -20.07 13.65 -5.52
N LYS A 161 -19.19 12.72 -5.92
CA LYS A 161 -19.61 11.40 -6.44
C LYS A 161 -18.92 10.20 -5.78
N TYR A 162 -17.81 10.36 -5.06
CA TYR A 162 -17.00 9.25 -4.56
C TYR A 162 -17.79 8.25 -3.69
N GLU A 163 -18.72 8.74 -2.88
CA GLU A 163 -19.58 7.92 -2.01
C GLU A 163 -20.62 7.11 -2.79
N ASN A 164 -21.06 7.63 -3.94
CA ASN A 164 -22.12 7.04 -4.75
C ASN A 164 -21.63 5.87 -5.61
N HIS A 165 -20.32 5.66 -5.70
CA HIS A 165 -19.78 4.49 -6.39
C HIS A 165 -20.07 3.22 -5.60
N PRO A 166 -20.78 2.24 -6.19
CA PRO A 166 -21.14 1.01 -5.50
C PRO A 166 -19.89 0.17 -5.23
N MET A 167 -19.71 -0.22 -3.98
CA MET A 167 -18.71 -1.19 -3.55
C MET A 167 -19.09 -1.71 -2.17
N HIS A 168 -18.90 -3.00 -1.96
CA HIS A 168 -19.02 -3.65 -0.65
C HIS A 168 -17.66 -3.77 -0.01
N ASP A 169 -17.60 -3.92 1.31
CA ASP A 169 -16.34 -4.33 1.94
C ASP A 169 -15.85 -5.62 1.27
N GLN A 170 -14.58 -5.67 0.89
CA GLN A 170 -14.02 -6.80 0.12
C GLN A 170 -13.10 -7.66 0.98
N GLN A 171 -13.08 -8.95 0.70
CA GLN A 171 -12.07 -9.88 1.14
C GLN A 171 -10.80 -9.63 0.33
N SER A 172 -9.66 -9.44 1.01
CA SER A 172 -8.36 -9.00 0.48
C SER A 172 -8.15 -7.47 0.47
N PRO A 173 -6.95 -6.98 0.81
CA PRO A 173 -6.55 -5.59 0.58
C PRO A 173 -6.41 -5.35 -0.94
N GLY A 174 -7.09 -4.33 -1.46
CA GLY A 174 -7.17 -3.99 -2.89
C GLY A 174 -5.88 -3.47 -3.53
N GLY A 175 -4.78 -3.33 -2.77
CA GLY A 175 -3.48 -2.84 -3.22
C GLY A 175 -2.83 -1.88 -2.21
N CYS A 176 -2.43 -0.71 -2.71
CA CYS A 176 -1.93 0.43 -1.93
C CYS A 176 -3.06 1.10 -1.10
N ALA A 177 -2.74 2.14 -0.33
CA ALA A 177 -3.63 2.71 0.69
C ALA A 177 -4.03 1.70 1.78
N ASN A 178 -3.04 0.92 2.21
CA ASN A 178 -3.22 -0.13 3.21
C ASN A 178 -2.76 0.30 4.59
N VAL A 179 -3.36 -0.29 5.63
CA VAL A 179 -3.09 -0.05 7.04
C VAL A 179 -2.85 -1.36 7.78
N VAL A 180 -1.83 -1.38 8.64
CA VAL A 180 -1.42 -2.55 9.42
C VAL A 180 -0.92 -2.13 10.80
N PRO A 181 -1.09 -2.95 11.85
CA PRO A 181 -0.40 -2.71 13.11
C PRO A 181 1.11 -2.62 12.91
N LEU A 182 1.74 -1.58 13.48
CA LEU A 182 3.18 -1.35 13.34
C LEU A 182 3.99 -2.51 13.93
N SER A 183 3.48 -3.13 15.00
CA SER A 183 4.05 -4.35 15.58
C SER A 183 4.11 -5.50 14.57
N LEU A 184 3.05 -5.70 13.80
CA LEU A 184 2.94 -6.75 12.79
C LEU A 184 3.83 -6.45 11.57
N TRP A 185 3.91 -5.19 11.12
CA TRP A 185 4.88 -4.76 10.10
C TRP A 185 6.32 -5.12 10.51
N ARG A 186 6.70 -4.79 11.75
CA ARG A 186 8.02 -5.11 12.31
C ARG A 186 8.24 -6.61 12.44
N LEU A 187 7.23 -7.36 12.90
CA LEU A 187 7.30 -8.82 13.07
C LEU A 187 7.65 -9.53 11.76
N VAL A 188 7.02 -9.15 10.65
CA VAL A 188 7.25 -9.81 9.35
C VAL A 188 8.34 -9.15 8.50
N GLY A 189 9.01 -8.13 9.04
CA GLY A 189 10.11 -7.42 8.37
C GLY A 189 9.70 -6.58 7.16
N GLY A 190 8.53 -5.93 7.20
CA GLY A 190 8.09 -4.96 6.18
C GLY A 190 7.95 -5.52 4.77
N TYR A 191 8.31 -4.78 3.72
CA TYR A 191 8.38 -5.31 2.36
C TYR A 191 9.67 -6.11 2.11
N SER A 192 9.58 -7.20 1.34
CA SER A 192 10.78 -8.00 1.05
C SER A 192 11.60 -7.35 -0.08
N ILE A 193 12.87 -7.05 0.20
CA ILE A 193 13.75 -6.24 -0.65
C ILE A 193 14.05 -6.88 -2.01
N GLU A 194 13.92 -8.19 -2.15
CA GLU A 194 14.10 -8.91 -3.41
C GLU A 194 13.06 -8.57 -4.48
N TYR A 195 11.93 -7.94 -4.11
CA TYR A 195 10.93 -7.45 -5.06
C TYR A 195 11.22 -6.06 -5.62
N THR A 196 12.33 -5.44 -5.23
CA THR A 196 12.80 -4.16 -5.78
C THR A 196 12.90 -4.26 -7.32
N PRO A 197 12.32 -3.32 -8.08
CA PRO A 197 11.83 -1.99 -7.66
C PRO A 197 10.39 -1.89 -7.09
N GLY A 198 9.63 -3.00 -6.99
CA GLY A 198 8.34 -3.02 -6.25
C GLY A 198 7.28 -3.99 -6.77
N TRP A 199 7.47 -4.62 -7.94
CA TRP A 199 6.43 -5.52 -8.47
C TRP A 199 6.25 -6.75 -7.60
N ASN A 200 4.99 -7.09 -7.28
CA ASN A 200 4.61 -8.22 -6.41
C ASN A 200 4.98 -8.08 -4.92
N SER A 201 5.39 -6.89 -4.46
CA SER A 201 5.63 -6.63 -3.03
C SER A 201 4.35 -6.74 -2.18
N ASP A 202 3.20 -6.27 -2.66
CA ASP A 202 1.96 -6.30 -1.86
C ASP A 202 1.44 -7.73 -1.64
N PRO A 203 1.33 -8.60 -2.66
CA PRO A 203 0.99 -10.01 -2.43
C PRO A 203 2.02 -10.72 -1.55
N ASP A 204 3.32 -10.38 -1.66
CA ASP A 204 4.37 -10.96 -0.80
C ASP A 204 4.18 -10.56 0.65
N PHE A 205 3.91 -9.28 0.92
CA PHE A 205 3.62 -8.80 2.27
C PHE A 205 2.39 -9.50 2.84
N ALA A 206 1.29 -9.57 2.08
CA ALA A 206 0.09 -10.28 2.51
C ALA A 206 0.34 -11.79 2.77
N MET A 207 1.21 -12.43 1.99
CA MET A 207 1.64 -13.81 2.23
C MET A 207 2.46 -13.96 3.52
N LYS A 208 3.34 -13.01 3.84
CA LYS A 208 4.05 -13.00 5.13
C LYS A 208 3.10 -12.84 6.30
N LEU A 209 2.11 -11.95 6.18
CA LEU A 209 1.05 -11.79 7.19
C LEU A 209 0.23 -13.07 7.35
N TRP A 210 -0.14 -13.73 6.26
CA TRP A 210 -0.82 -15.02 6.29
C TRP A 210 -0.02 -16.07 7.07
N HIS A 211 1.29 -16.17 6.81
CA HIS A 211 2.19 -17.06 7.53
C HIS A 211 2.39 -16.69 9.01
N ALA A 212 2.21 -15.42 9.37
CA ALA A 212 2.21 -14.94 10.75
C ALA A 212 0.87 -15.19 11.48
N GLY A 213 -0.11 -15.83 10.83
CA GLY A 213 -1.40 -16.16 11.43
C GLY A 213 -2.52 -15.15 11.18
N VAL A 214 -2.25 -14.09 10.41
CA VAL A 214 -3.29 -13.11 10.05
C VAL A 214 -4.34 -13.76 9.17
N ARG A 215 -5.60 -13.57 9.53
CA ARG A 215 -6.77 -14.05 8.76
C ARG A 215 -7.80 -12.97 8.48
N GLN A 216 -7.67 -11.81 9.11
CA GLN A 216 -8.52 -10.66 8.87
C GLN A 216 -7.90 -9.78 7.78
N PHE A 217 -8.35 -10.00 6.54
CA PHE A 217 -7.97 -9.19 5.38
C PHE A 217 -9.20 -8.50 4.83
N LYS A 218 -9.23 -7.16 4.89
CA LYS A 218 -10.44 -6.39 4.57
C LYS A 218 -10.14 -5.09 3.83
N THR A 219 -10.78 -4.87 2.68
CA THR A 219 -10.85 -3.53 2.09
C THR A 219 -12.14 -2.85 2.54
N ILE A 220 -12.03 -1.65 3.09
CA ILE A 220 -13.16 -0.87 3.60
C ILE A 220 -13.75 -0.10 2.44
N SER A 221 -15.01 -0.40 2.13
CA SER A 221 -15.77 0.28 1.09
C SER A 221 -15.81 1.78 1.36
N LYS A 222 -16.23 2.21 2.55
CA LYS A 222 -16.42 3.63 2.83
C LYS A 222 -15.13 4.47 2.82
N SER A 223 -13.98 3.88 3.14
CA SER A 223 -12.70 4.59 3.00
C SER A 223 -12.29 4.64 1.53
N ARG A 224 -12.25 5.83 0.92
CA ARG A 224 -11.98 6.00 -0.52
C ARG A 224 -10.68 6.78 -0.76
N VAL A 225 -9.90 6.33 -1.73
CA VAL A 225 -8.68 7.01 -2.19
C VAL A 225 -8.66 7.00 -3.72
N TYR A 226 -8.50 8.16 -4.34
CA TYR A 226 -8.31 8.27 -5.79
C TYR A 226 -6.82 8.07 -6.12
N HIS A 227 -6.53 7.26 -7.13
CA HIS A 227 -5.16 6.94 -7.55
C HIS A 227 -4.99 7.20 -9.05
N PHE A 228 -4.08 8.11 -9.41
CA PHE A 228 -3.89 8.55 -10.81
C PHE A 228 -3.31 7.45 -11.72
N HIS A 229 -2.64 6.44 -11.13
CA HIS A 229 -2.15 5.21 -11.77
C HIS A 229 -1.24 5.44 -13.00
N ASN A 230 -0.46 6.52 -13.07
CA ASN A 230 0.32 6.81 -14.30
C ASN A 230 1.62 7.60 -14.14
N VAL A 231 2.06 7.96 -12.94
CA VAL A 231 3.12 8.97 -12.79
C VAL A 231 4.53 8.36 -12.71
N THR A 232 4.67 7.22 -12.02
CA THR A 232 5.99 6.59 -11.79
C THR A 232 6.06 5.11 -12.19
N GLY A 233 4.96 4.36 -12.12
CA GLY A 233 4.94 2.92 -12.44
C GLY A 233 5.38 2.54 -13.87
N LYS A 234 5.32 3.48 -14.82
CA LYS A 234 5.85 3.32 -16.20
C LYS A 234 7.38 3.33 -16.27
N ARG A 235 8.04 3.94 -15.28
CA ARG A 235 9.50 4.06 -15.18
C ARG A 235 10.15 2.86 -14.48
N VAL A 236 9.33 1.97 -13.90
CA VAL A 236 9.75 0.79 -13.14
C VAL A 236 9.96 -0.39 -14.11
N GLY A 237 11.02 -1.19 -13.88
CA GLY A 237 11.39 -2.36 -14.70
C GLY A 237 10.27 -3.42 -14.88
N PRO A 238 10.49 -4.54 -15.59
CA PRO A 238 9.41 -5.40 -16.06
C PRO A 238 8.67 -6.16 -14.94
N ARG A 239 7.32 -6.10 -14.93
CA ARG A 239 6.41 -6.85 -14.03
C ARG A 239 6.66 -8.37 -13.94
N LYS A 240 7.26 -8.98 -14.97
CA LYS A 240 7.43 -10.45 -15.07
C LYS A 240 8.43 -11.01 -14.05
N SER A 241 9.38 -10.23 -13.56
CA SER A 241 10.35 -10.70 -12.55
C SER A 241 9.68 -10.98 -11.20
N GLY A 242 8.87 -10.04 -10.69
CA GLY A 242 8.20 -10.16 -9.39
C GLY A 242 7.31 -11.40 -9.27
N ARG A 243 6.55 -11.75 -10.32
CA ARG A 243 5.72 -12.98 -10.32
C ARG A 243 6.55 -14.27 -10.23
N LYS A 244 7.72 -14.30 -10.86
CA LYS A 244 8.64 -15.45 -10.80
C LYS A 244 9.28 -15.56 -9.42
N ILE A 245 9.73 -14.44 -8.86
CA ILE A 245 10.28 -14.37 -7.49
C ILE A 245 9.26 -14.90 -6.49
N PHE A 246 8.01 -14.43 -6.58
CA PHE A 246 6.92 -14.90 -5.72
C PHE A 246 6.70 -16.41 -5.83
N ALA A 247 6.62 -16.94 -7.05
CA ALA A 247 6.39 -18.36 -7.27
C ALA A 247 7.55 -19.23 -6.75
N ALA A 248 8.80 -18.78 -6.91
CA ALA A 248 9.98 -19.47 -6.39
C ALA A 248 10.03 -19.43 -4.86
N LYS A 249 9.75 -18.26 -4.26
CA LYS A 249 9.76 -18.05 -2.80
C LYS A 249 8.67 -18.84 -2.09
N TRP A 250 7.43 -18.74 -2.55
CA TRP A 250 6.26 -19.27 -1.84
C TRP A 250 5.75 -20.61 -2.37
N GLY A 251 6.21 -21.05 -3.54
CA GLY A 251 5.78 -22.31 -4.14
C GLY A 251 4.36 -22.28 -4.73
N LEU A 252 3.77 -21.10 -4.93
CA LEU A 252 2.54 -20.87 -5.69
C LEU A 252 2.56 -19.49 -6.33
N THR A 253 1.73 -19.25 -7.34
CA THR A 253 1.65 -17.91 -7.95
C THR A 253 0.87 -16.94 -7.06
N SER A 254 1.23 -15.66 -7.12
CA SER A 254 0.50 -14.58 -6.43
C SER A 254 -0.99 -14.57 -6.79
N ALA A 255 -1.35 -14.77 -8.07
CA ALA A 255 -2.74 -14.87 -8.49
C ALA A 255 -3.51 -16.01 -7.78
N LYS A 256 -2.88 -17.18 -7.60
CA LYS A 256 -3.47 -18.29 -6.85
C LYS A 256 -3.59 -17.96 -5.36
N PHE A 257 -2.60 -17.29 -4.78
CA PHE A 257 -2.67 -16.83 -3.40
C PHE A 257 -3.84 -15.87 -3.20
N MET A 258 -3.89 -14.78 -3.97
CA MET A 258 -4.96 -13.79 -3.89
C MET A 258 -6.35 -14.43 -4.06
N LYS A 259 -6.51 -15.32 -5.04
CA LYS A 259 -7.79 -15.99 -5.31
C LYS A 259 -8.20 -16.97 -4.21
N HIS A 260 -7.32 -17.92 -3.85
CA HIS A 260 -7.71 -19.06 -3.03
C HIS A 260 -7.49 -18.86 -1.52
N PHE A 261 -6.64 -17.91 -1.13
CA PHE A 261 -6.36 -17.62 0.28
C PHE A 261 -6.95 -16.29 0.72
N LEU A 262 -6.99 -15.28 -0.15
CA LEU A 262 -7.52 -13.97 0.23
C LEU A 262 -8.93 -13.71 -0.32
N HIS A 263 -9.49 -14.64 -1.09
CA HIS A 263 -10.81 -14.51 -1.73
C HIS A 263 -10.97 -13.17 -2.47
N HIS A 264 -9.91 -12.77 -3.17
CA HIS A 264 -9.79 -11.45 -3.76
C HIS A 264 -10.96 -11.12 -4.70
N GLY A 265 -11.67 -10.03 -4.41
CA GLY A 265 -12.86 -9.58 -5.15
C GLY A 265 -14.18 -10.18 -4.65
N GLU A 266 -14.16 -11.00 -3.61
CA GLU A 266 -15.37 -11.43 -2.91
C GLU A 266 -15.74 -10.41 -1.82
N GLU A 267 -17.02 -10.32 -1.49
CA GLU A 267 -17.49 -9.54 -0.34
C GLU A 267 -16.92 -10.08 0.98
N TYR A 268 -16.62 -9.19 1.92
CA TYR A 268 -16.06 -9.54 3.22
C TYR A 268 -17.07 -10.33 4.06
N LYS A 269 -16.69 -11.55 4.46
CA LYS A 269 -17.50 -12.49 5.26
C LYS A 269 -16.91 -12.79 6.64
N GLY A 270 -15.89 -12.03 7.07
CA GLY A 270 -15.18 -12.24 8.33
C GLY A 270 -13.75 -12.77 8.14
N PRO A 271 -13.10 -13.24 9.23
CA PRO A 271 -11.78 -13.86 9.17
C PRO A 271 -11.76 -15.09 8.26
N ILE A 272 -10.73 -15.20 7.43
CA ILE A 272 -10.58 -16.29 6.47
C ILE A 272 -10.05 -17.56 7.17
N THR A 273 -10.50 -18.73 6.76
CA THR A 273 -9.92 -20.02 7.19
C THR A 273 -8.94 -20.56 6.15
N ASP A 274 -8.05 -21.47 6.55
CA ASP A 274 -7.17 -22.12 5.59
C ASP A 274 -7.97 -22.76 4.43
N PRO A 275 -7.51 -22.62 3.17
CA PRO A 275 -8.25 -23.17 2.05
C PRO A 275 -8.30 -24.70 2.13
N ALA A 276 -9.46 -25.26 1.78
CA ALA A 276 -9.62 -26.71 1.70
C ALA A 276 -8.56 -27.33 0.79
N PRO A 277 -8.03 -28.52 1.12
CA PRO A 277 -7.06 -29.21 0.26
C PRO A 277 -7.66 -29.43 -1.14
N SER A 278 -7.05 -28.85 -2.17
CA SER A 278 -7.48 -29.04 -3.56
C SER A 278 -6.33 -29.56 -4.42
N TRP A 279 -6.66 -30.26 -5.50
CA TRP A 279 -5.68 -30.71 -6.49
C TRP A 279 -4.94 -29.53 -7.12
N GLU A 280 -5.57 -28.36 -7.27
CA GLU A 280 -4.97 -27.14 -7.80
C GLU A 280 -3.89 -26.54 -6.87
N LEU A 281 -4.10 -26.66 -5.55
CA LEU A 281 -3.18 -26.26 -4.48
C LEU A 281 -2.05 -27.28 -4.33
N ALA A 282 -2.35 -28.58 -4.40
CA ALA A 282 -1.36 -29.65 -4.39
C ALA A 282 -0.41 -29.57 -5.61
N PHE A 283 -0.96 -29.30 -6.80
CA PHE A 283 -0.19 -29.16 -8.03
C PHE A 283 0.61 -27.84 -8.08
N SER A 284 0.14 -26.76 -7.42
CA SER A 284 0.95 -25.55 -7.30
C SER A 284 2.18 -25.79 -6.42
N LYS A 285 2.01 -26.46 -5.27
CA LYS A 285 3.12 -26.89 -4.39
C LYS A 285 4.15 -27.74 -5.13
N PHE A 286 3.70 -28.61 -6.05
CA PHE A 286 4.58 -29.41 -6.91
C PHE A 286 5.36 -28.54 -7.92
N ARG A 287 4.68 -27.67 -8.69
CA ARG A 287 5.35 -26.75 -9.63
C ARG A 287 6.32 -25.77 -8.95
N GLY A 288 5.97 -25.28 -7.76
CA GLY A 288 6.83 -24.44 -6.95
C GLY A 288 8.13 -25.11 -6.54
N ARG A 289 8.09 -26.41 -6.23
CA ARG A 289 9.29 -27.22 -5.94
C ARG A 289 10.17 -27.44 -7.18
N VAL A 290 9.57 -27.63 -8.36
CA VAL A 290 10.29 -27.80 -9.63
C VAL A 290 10.93 -26.48 -10.11
N LEU A 291 10.33 -25.34 -9.74
CA LEU A 291 10.85 -23.99 -10.00
C LEU A 291 11.81 -23.46 -8.93
N ARG A 292 12.32 -24.32 -8.02
CA ARG A 292 13.51 -24.02 -7.22
C ARG A 292 14.75 -24.51 -7.97
N PRO A 293 15.32 -23.77 -8.95
CA PRO A 293 16.74 -23.94 -9.20
C PRO A 293 17.45 -23.48 -7.93
N PHE A 294 18.46 -24.23 -7.52
CA PHE A 294 19.41 -23.91 -6.45
C PHE A 294 19.60 -22.39 -6.32
N VAL A 295 19.02 -21.80 -5.27
CA VAL A 295 19.41 -20.49 -4.75
C VAL A 295 20.59 -20.73 -3.84
#